data_AF-A0A834HWB5-F1
#
_entry.id   AF-A0A834HWB5-F1
#
_cell.length_a   1.000
_cell.length_b   1.000
_cell.length_c   1.000
_cell.angle_alpha   90.00
_cell.angle_beta   90.00
_cell.angle_gamma   90.00
#
_symmetry.space_group_name_H-M   'P 1'
#
loop_
_entity.id
_entity.type
_entity.pdbx_description
1 polymer ?
#
loop_
_entity_poly.entity_id
_entity_poly.type
_entity_poly.pdbx_seq_one_letter_code
_entity_poly.pdbx_strand_id
1 'polypeptide(L)'
;MDKKEFRVLIKYCFLKGKNTVEAKTRLDAEFPDTAPGKSNIKDWYAKFRRGEMSTEDGQRTGRLKEEVLLHQDNAPYYKSVKTMAKIHDLDFEFLPHPQYSPDLATIDYFLFSDFKRMLARRNFRRMKR
;
A
#
# COMPACT_ATOMS: atom_id res chain seq x y z
N MET A 1 -26.36 3.26 -11.00
CA MET A 1 -25.23 2.93 -11.89
C MET A 1 -24.02 2.63 -11.01
N ASP A 2 -23.36 1.51 -11.23
CA ASP A 2 -22.18 1.09 -10.46
C ASP A 2 -20.90 1.80 -10.95
N LYS A 3 -19.88 1.88 -10.09
CA LYS A 3 -18.59 2.52 -10.40
C LYS A 3 -17.93 1.89 -11.63
N LYS A 4 -18.11 0.59 -11.86
CA LYS A 4 -17.58 -0.11 -13.03
C LYS A 4 -18.23 0.37 -14.32
N GLU A 5 -19.54 0.59 -14.31
CA GLU A 5 -20.30 1.06 -15.47
C GLU A 5 -19.87 2.47 -15.88
N PHE A 6 -19.62 3.35 -14.91
CA PHE A 6 -19.06 4.68 -15.18
C PHE A 6 -17.68 4.62 -15.84
N ARG A 7 -16.83 3.65 -15.51
CA ARG A 7 -15.52 3.49 -16.17
C ARG A 7 -15.66 3.12 -17.63
N VAL A 8 -16.63 2.27 -17.96
CA VAL A 8 -16.96 1.92 -19.34
C VAL A 8 -17.42 3.17 -20.11
N LEU A 9 -18.28 4.00 -19.51
CA LEU A 9 -18.71 5.25 -20.13
C LEU A 9 -17.58 6.27 -20.30
N ILE A 10 -16.68 6.39 -19.32
CA ILE A 10 -15.51 7.27 -19.41
C ILE A 10 -14.58 6.78 -20.53
N LYS A 11 -14.35 5.47 -20.63
CA LYS A 11 -13.58 4.85 -21.73
C LYS A 11 -14.23 5.10 -23.09
N TYR A 12 -15.55 4.98 -23.18
CA TYR A 12 -16.29 5.30 -24.40
C TYR A 12 -16.14 6.77 -24.80
N CYS A 13 -16.24 7.71 -23.85
CA CYS A 13 -16.03 9.14 -24.11
C CYS A 13 -14.61 9.42 -24.61
N PHE A 14 -13.60 8.76 -24.01
CA PHE A 14 -12.22 8.86 -24.45
C PHE A 14 -12.03 8.35 -25.89
N LEU A 15 -12.59 7.18 -26.22
CA LEU A 15 -12.53 6.60 -27.57
C LEU A 15 -13.26 7.44 -28.62
N LYS A 16 -14.29 8.19 -28.23
CA LYS A 16 -14.98 9.16 -29.09
C LYS A 16 -14.22 10.48 -29.26
N GLY A 17 -13.01 10.60 -28.73
CA GLY A 17 -12.16 11.79 -28.86
C GLY A 17 -12.62 12.98 -28.01
N LYS A 18 -13.56 12.79 -27.09
CA LYS A 18 -14.07 13.87 -26.23
C LYS A 18 -13.08 14.21 -25.14
N ASN A 19 -12.96 15.50 -24.83
CA ASN A 19 -12.12 15.94 -23.71
C ASN A 19 -12.79 15.67 -22.34
N THR A 20 -12.06 15.87 -21.24
CA THR A 20 -12.55 15.57 -19.88
C THR A 20 -13.72 16.46 -19.45
N VAL A 21 -13.81 17.67 -19.99
CA VAL A 21 -14.89 18.62 -19.68
C VAL A 21 -16.18 18.16 -20.37
N GLU A 22 -16.11 17.84 -21.66
CA GLU A 22 -17.23 17.30 -22.44
C GLU A 22 -17.72 15.95 -21.88
N ALA A 23 -16.80 15.09 -21.46
CA ALA A 23 -17.14 13.84 -20.80
C ALA A 23 -17.89 14.08 -19.49
N LYS A 24 -17.45 15.03 -18.65
CA LYS A 24 -18.14 15.38 -17.41
C LYS A 24 -19.52 15.96 -17.69
N THR A 25 -19.63 16.92 -18.60
CA THR A 25 -20.90 17.56 -18.95
C THR A 25 -21.91 16.53 -19.46
N ARG A 26 -21.46 15.57 -20.28
CA ARG A 26 -22.33 14.48 -20.75
C ARG A 26 -22.79 13.58 -19.60
N LEU A 27 -21.86 13.16 -18.74
CA LEU A 27 -22.18 12.31 -17.60
C LEU A 27 -23.12 13.01 -16.60
N ASP A 28 -23.00 14.33 -16.44
CA ASP A 28 -23.88 15.13 -15.57
C ASP A 28 -25.27 15.31 -16.18
N ALA A 29 -25.37 15.50 -17.49
CA ALA A 29 -26.64 15.60 -18.17
C ALA A 29 -27.42 14.28 -18.16
N GLU A 30 -26.70 13.15 -18.25
CA GLU A 30 -27.30 11.82 -18.35
C GLU A 30 -27.48 11.15 -16.98
N PHE A 31 -26.66 11.50 -15.98
CA PHE A 31 -26.69 10.94 -14.62
C PHE A 31 -26.45 11.99 -13.50
N PRO A 32 -27.37 12.95 -13.27
CA PRO A 32 -27.13 14.08 -12.37
C PRO A 32 -26.71 13.69 -10.93
N ASP A 33 -27.37 12.68 -10.35
CA ASP A 33 -27.19 12.31 -8.94
C ASP A 33 -26.08 11.29 -8.69
N THR A 34 -25.60 10.62 -9.74
CA THR A 34 -24.62 9.52 -9.62
C THR A 34 -23.35 9.77 -10.42
N ALA A 35 -23.23 10.93 -11.08
CA ALA A 35 -22.09 11.24 -11.91
C ALA A 35 -20.76 11.21 -11.15
N PRO A 36 -19.70 10.64 -11.75
CA PRO A 36 -18.39 10.61 -11.14
C PRO A 36 -17.79 12.01 -11.03
N GLY A 37 -17.07 12.26 -9.94
CA GLY A 37 -16.36 13.52 -9.72
C GLY A 37 -15.32 13.81 -10.82
N LYS A 38 -15.04 15.11 -11.04
CA LYS A 38 -14.10 15.57 -12.09
C LYS A 38 -12.71 14.93 -11.97
N SER A 39 -12.21 14.71 -10.75
CA SER A 39 -10.92 14.07 -10.50
C SER A 39 -10.88 12.62 -10.98
N ASN A 40 -11.94 11.85 -10.73
CA ASN A 40 -12.05 10.47 -11.17
C ASN A 40 -11.98 10.36 -12.70
N ILE A 41 -12.68 11.25 -13.43
CA ILE A 41 -12.62 11.30 -14.90
C ILE A 41 -11.20 11.61 -15.39
N LYS A 42 -10.52 12.60 -14.77
CA LYS A 42 -9.14 12.94 -15.13
C LYS A 42 -8.18 11.79 -14.91
N ASP A 43 -8.30 11.08 -13.78
CA ASP A 43 -7.43 9.95 -13.45
C ASP A 43 -7.58 8.80 -14.47
N TRP A 44 -8.82 8.48 -14.86
CA TRP A 44 -9.09 7.48 -15.90
C TRP A 44 -8.60 7.92 -17.28
N TYR A 45 -8.80 9.18 -17.65
CA TYR A 45 -8.24 9.71 -18.90
C TYR A 45 -6.71 9.63 -18.92
N ALA A 46 -6.05 9.90 -17.79
CA ALA A 46 -4.60 9.75 -17.67
C ALA A 46 -4.16 8.29 -17.82
N LYS A 47 -4.92 7.32 -17.28
CA LYS A 47 -4.68 5.88 -17.50
C LYS A 47 -4.81 5.50 -18.98
N PHE A 48 -5.89 5.92 -19.63
CA PHE A 48 -6.12 5.60 -21.05
C PHE A 48 -5.05 6.22 -21.96
N ARG A 49 -4.57 7.42 -21.64
CA ARG A 49 -3.42 8.02 -22.35
C ARG A 49 -2.12 7.25 -22.20
N ARG A 50 -1.93 6.52 -21.08
CA ARG A 50 -0.78 5.64 -20.85
C ARG A 50 -0.93 4.27 -21.53
N GLY A 51 -2.02 4.04 -22.28
CA GLY A 51 -2.30 2.76 -22.96
C GLY A 51 -3.01 1.72 -22.10
N GLU A 52 -3.32 2.04 -20.84
CA GLU A 52 -4.03 1.13 -19.93
C GLU A 52 -5.54 1.22 -20.16
N MET A 53 -6.06 0.41 -21.10
CA MET A 53 -7.48 0.42 -21.51
C MET A 53 -8.39 -0.47 -20.66
N SER A 54 -7.88 -1.08 -19.59
CA SER A 54 -8.71 -1.86 -18.67
C SER A 54 -9.65 -0.96 -17.88
N THR A 55 -10.91 -1.39 -17.72
CA THR A 55 -11.92 -0.73 -16.87
C THR A 55 -12.01 -1.37 -15.48
N GLU A 56 -11.17 -2.36 -15.22
CA GLU A 56 -11.11 -3.05 -13.94
C GLU A 56 -10.23 -2.26 -12.97
N ASP A 57 -10.49 -2.40 -11.67
CA ASP A 57 -9.51 -1.95 -10.70
C ASP A 57 -8.31 -2.89 -10.79
N GLY A 58 -7.13 -2.34 -11.07
CA GLY A 58 -5.89 -3.08 -10.85
C GLY A 58 -5.84 -3.58 -9.41
N GLN A 59 -5.15 -4.71 -9.21
CA GLN A 59 -4.98 -5.30 -7.89
C GLN A 59 -4.33 -4.26 -6.96
N ARG A 60 -5.11 -3.71 -6.03
CA ARG A 60 -4.61 -2.75 -5.04
C ARG A 60 -3.58 -3.45 -4.17
N THR A 61 -2.31 -3.13 -4.33
CA THR A 61 -1.18 -3.66 -3.55
C THR A 61 -1.12 -3.15 -2.11
N GLY A 62 -2.25 -2.63 -1.57
CA GLY A 62 -2.31 -2.11 -0.20
C GLY A 62 -2.50 -3.17 0.88
N ARG A 63 -2.95 -4.38 0.52
CA ARG A 63 -3.02 -5.54 1.41
C ARG A 63 -2.26 -6.67 0.74
N LEU A 64 -1.17 -7.11 1.36
CA LEU A 64 -0.44 -8.29 0.92
C LEU A 64 -1.43 -9.46 0.95
N LYS A 65 -1.61 -10.12 -0.20
CA LYS A 65 -2.42 -11.35 -0.30
C LYS A 65 -1.64 -12.58 0.18
N GLU A 66 -0.33 -12.42 0.38
CA GLU A 66 0.56 -13.43 0.91
C GLU A 66 0.61 -13.29 2.43
N GLU A 67 0.60 -14.44 3.10
CA GLU A 67 0.80 -14.55 4.54
C GLU A 67 2.14 -13.91 4.91
N VAL A 68 2.09 -12.86 5.72
CA VAL A 68 3.28 -12.13 6.11
C VAL A 68 3.85 -12.79 7.36
N LEU A 69 5.00 -13.46 7.19
CA LEU A 69 5.76 -14.06 8.27
C LEU A 69 6.52 -12.98 9.04
N LEU A 70 6.18 -12.84 10.32
CA LEU A 70 6.87 -11.96 11.25
C LEU A 70 8.00 -12.74 11.95
N HIS A 71 9.24 -12.39 11.63
CA HIS A 71 10.43 -12.89 12.33
C HIS A 71 10.90 -11.87 13.37
N GLN A 72 10.78 -12.22 14.64
CA GLN A 72 11.28 -11.43 15.78
C GLN A 72 12.04 -12.33 16.75
N ASP A 73 12.91 -11.74 17.56
CA ASP A 73 13.65 -12.46 18.60
C ASP A 73 12.74 -12.86 19.78
N ASN A 74 13.19 -13.83 20.56
CA ASN A 74 12.46 -14.38 21.70
C ASN A 74 12.51 -13.46 22.95
N ALA A 75 12.52 -12.14 22.79
CA ALA A 75 12.51 -11.25 23.95
C ALA A 75 11.15 -11.34 24.69
N PRO A 76 11.13 -11.32 26.04
CA PRO A 76 9.89 -11.51 26.83
C PRO A 76 8.75 -10.55 26.48
N TYR A 77 9.10 -9.33 26.06
CA TYR A 77 8.12 -8.31 25.66
C TYR A 77 7.34 -8.70 24.39
N TYR A 78 8.01 -9.34 23.41
CA TYR A 78 7.38 -9.71 22.14
C TYR A 78 6.50 -10.95 22.26
N LYS A 79 6.71 -11.77 23.30
CA LYS A 79 5.86 -12.92 23.63
C LYS A 79 4.70 -12.59 24.57
N SER A 80 4.48 -11.31 24.90
CA SER A 80 3.38 -10.93 25.77
C SER A 80 2.03 -11.24 25.12
N VAL A 81 1.02 -11.58 25.94
CA VAL A 81 -0.34 -11.86 25.47
C VAL A 81 -0.91 -10.70 24.65
N LYS A 82 -0.64 -9.45 25.06
CA LYS A 82 -1.09 -8.26 24.34
C LYS A 82 -0.46 -8.14 22.96
N THR A 83 0.84 -8.45 22.86
CA THR A 83 1.57 -8.42 21.59
C THR A 83 1.06 -9.50 20.64
N MET A 84 0.94 -10.74 21.13
CA MET A 84 0.46 -11.88 20.33
C MET A 84 -0.98 -11.68 19.84
N ALA A 85 -1.87 -11.15 20.69
CA ALA A 85 -3.22 -10.79 20.28
C ALA A 85 -3.21 -9.78 19.12
N LYS A 86 -2.35 -8.76 19.20
CA LYS A 86 -2.26 -7.75 18.14
C LYS A 86 -1.66 -8.29 16.84
N ILE A 87 -0.71 -9.23 16.93
CA ILE A 87 -0.12 -9.90 15.77
C ILE A 87 -1.20 -10.70 15.01
N HIS A 88 -2.02 -11.46 15.74
CA HIS A 88 -3.15 -12.19 15.15
C HIS A 88 -4.23 -11.26 14.58
N ASP A 89 -4.59 -10.17 15.27
CA ASP A 89 -5.55 -9.16 14.77
C ASP A 89 -5.12 -8.52 13.44
N LEU A 90 -3.82 -8.52 13.16
CA LEU A 90 -3.22 -7.94 11.97
C LEU A 90 -2.95 -8.97 10.85
N ASP A 91 -3.40 -10.22 11.04
CA ASP A 91 -3.18 -11.35 10.11
C ASP A 91 -1.67 -11.63 9.85
N PHE A 92 -0.82 -11.41 10.85
CA PHE A 92 0.59 -11.81 10.78
C PHE A 92 0.77 -13.21 11.37
N GLU A 93 1.60 -14.04 10.73
CA GLU A 93 2.04 -15.32 11.30
C GLU A 93 3.36 -15.11 12.04
N PHE A 94 3.44 -15.55 13.29
CA PHE A 94 4.65 -15.43 14.10
C PHE A 94 5.59 -16.62 13.85
N LEU A 95 6.80 -16.36 13.38
CA LEU A 95 7.79 -17.40 13.14
C LEU A 95 8.54 -17.77 14.43
N PRO A 96 8.60 -19.05 14.83
CA PRO A 96 9.30 -19.45 16.04
C PRO A 96 10.81 -19.22 15.89
N HIS A 97 11.41 -18.46 16.82
CA HIS A 97 12.84 -18.22 16.89
C HIS A 97 13.49 -18.99 18.07
N PRO A 98 14.59 -19.71 17.85
CA PRO A 98 15.31 -20.40 18.91
C PRO A 98 15.92 -19.44 19.95
N GLN A 99 16.21 -19.96 21.14
CA GLN A 99 16.78 -19.14 22.20
C GLN A 99 18.27 -18.86 21.91
N TYR A 100 18.68 -17.59 22.07
CA TYR A 100 20.06 -17.13 21.85
C TYR A 100 20.65 -17.42 20.46
N SER A 101 19.88 -17.17 19.40
CA SER A 101 20.35 -17.33 18.01
C SER A 101 20.42 -16.01 17.25
N PRO A 102 21.30 -15.07 17.66
CA PRO A 102 21.45 -13.78 16.99
C PRO A 102 21.95 -13.92 15.53
N ASP A 103 22.61 -15.03 15.20
CA ASP A 103 23.02 -15.41 13.85
C ASP A 103 21.82 -15.73 12.92
N LEU A 104 20.71 -16.19 13.50
CA LEU A 104 19.45 -16.46 12.78
C LEU A 104 18.53 -15.23 12.74
N ALA A 105 18.82 -14.18 13.50
CA ALA A 105 18.09 -12.93 13.45
C ALA A 105 18.66 -12.04 12.34
N THR A 106 17.95 -11.95 11.21
CA THR A 106 18.39 -11.19 10.03
C THR A 106 18.72 -9.73 10.36
N ILE A 107 17.99 -9.13 11.30
CA ILE A 107 18.22 -7.76 11.76
C ILE A 107 19.56 -7.64 12.51
N ASP A 108 19.85 -8.57 13.43
CA ASP A 108 21.07 -8.53 14.24
C ASP A 108 22.32 -8.85 13.43
N TYR A 109 22.24 -9.88 12.57
CA TYR A 109 23.36 -10.33 11.76
C TYR A 109 23.67 -9.36 10.60
N PHE A 110 22.66 -8.97 9.82
CA PHE A 110 22.87 -8.21 8.59
C PHE A 110 22.78 -6.71 8.82
N LEU A 111 21.63 -6.21 9.30
CA LEU A 111 21.36 -4.78 9.38
C LEU A 111 22.25 -4.10 10.43
N PHE A 112 22.32 -4.63 11.66
CA PHE A 112 23.07 -3.99 12.72
C PHE A 112 24.58 -4.10 12.59
N SER A 113 25.10 -5.08 11.84
CA SER A 113 26.54 -5.18 11.56
C SER A 113 27.05 -3.95 10.81
N ASP A 114 26.39 -3.61 9.69
CA ASP A 114 26.73 -2.44 8.89
C ASP A 114 26.42 -1.14 9.61
N PHE A 115 25.32 -1.10 10.34
CA PHE A 115 24.94 0.06 11.14
C PHE A 115 25.97 0.36 12.24
N LYS A 116 26.45 -0.66 12.97
CA LYS A 116 27.51 -0.51 13.98
C LYS A 116 28.77 0.08 13.37
N ARG A 117 29.17 -0.39 12.18
CA ARG A 117 30.33 0.14 11.46
C ARG A 117 30.18 1.62 11.11
N MET A 118 29.00 2.03 10.64
CA MET A 118 28.68 3.43 10.36
C MET A 118 28.72 4.31 11.62
N LEU A 119 28.28 3.78 12.75
CA LEU A 119 28.19 4.52 14.02
C LEU A 119 29.51 4.58 14.80
N ALA A 120 30.41 3.63 14.60
CA ALA A 120 31.62 3.43 15.42
C ALA A 120 32.54 4.65 15.55
N ARG A 121 32.40 5.67 14.70
CA ARG A 121 33.23 6.89 14.71
C ARG A 121 32.43 8.18 14.82
N ARG A 122 31.14 8.11 15.17
CA ARG A 122 30.27 9.28 15.36
C ARG A 122 30.07 9.56 16.84
N ASN A 123 30.35 10.79 17.24
CA ASN A 123 30.04 11.28 18.57
C ASN A 123 28.71 12.02 18.55
N PHE A 124 27.70 11.48 19.23
CA PHE A 124 26.40 12.11 19.36
C PHE A 124 26.39 13.03 20.57
N ARG A 125 26.25 14.35 20.35
CA ARG A 125 26.05 15.30 21.44
C ARG A 125 24.59 15.24 21.87
N ARG A 126 24.35 15.02 23.16
CA ARG A 126 23.00 15.05 23.74
C ARG A 126 22.41 16.46 23.58
N MET A 127 21.22 16.57 23.01
CA MET A 127 20.47 17.82 23.03
C MET A 127 20.03 18.07 24.48
N LYS A 128 20.35 19.25 25.03
CA LYS A 128 19.89 19.64 26.37
C LYS A 128 18.35 19.73 26.35
N ARG A 129 17.71 19.08 27.31
CA ARG A 129 16.25 19.13 27.52
C ARG A 129 15.84 20.50 28.03
#